data_AF-A0A319B8R6-F1
#
_entry.id   AF-A0A319B8R6-F1
#
_cell.length_a   1.000
_cell.length_b   1.000
_cell.length_c   1.000
_cell.angle_alpha   90.00
_cell.angle_beta   90.00
_cell.angle_gamma   90.00
#
_symmetry.space_group_name_H-M   'P 1'
#
loop_
_entity.id
_entity.type
_entity.pdbx_description
1 polymer ?
#
loop_
_entity_poly.entity_id
_entity_poly.type
_entity_poly.pdbx_seq_one_letter_code
_entity_poly.pdbx_strand_id
1 'polypeptide(L)'
;MLADYFHGTDGLGGIHASHPHLTPKEAWEHLFDPSSDSREIKPVPEGDPAHRSFIPSKRPAHEEILRVLRENDADTVTLVAVGPLTNLALASAADPETFLRVKEVVVMGGAINKPGNVTPAAEFNTYADAVAAARVYALTSPSPRSTLPPATSLPEYPPSLSKQLTLRTFPLDITLRHGVTQGQFRQIITPLLESGSPLAEWVSAFMAHTFRTLERLHPGHVGDAADLSLHDPVCVWYAMTAEDDGWKPSATSPEDIRIETTGQWTRGLCVVDRRNRHRIEADEESASDHGLWLSLRAGNRVWRMDGSPVEDTFGEVLLQRLFT
;
A
#
# COMPACT_ATOMS: atom_id res chain seq x y z
N MET A 1 15.78 -13.19 -5.63
CA MET A 1 16.83 -12.49 -4.88
C MET A 1 16.62 -10.98 -5.01
N LEU A 2 15.42 -10.44 -4.73
CA LEU A 2 15.05 -9.09 -5.18
C LEU A 2 14.42 -8.17 -4.12
N ALA A 3 14.08 -8.69 -2.95
CA ALA A 3 13.84 -7.90 -1.73
C ALA A 3 14.22 -8.71 -0.47
N ASP A 4 14.93 -9.83 -0.64
CA ASP A 4 15.22 -10.77 0.44
C ASP A 4 16.08 -10.05 1.48
N TYR A 5 15.43 -9.68 2.58
CA TYR A 5 16.06 -9.16 3.78
C TYR A 5 16.65 -7.74 3.67
N PHE A 6 16.08 -6.88 2.82
CA PHE A 6 16.47 -5.45 2.80
C PHE A 6 16.35 -4.82 4.21
N HIS A 7 15.25 -5.14 4.89
CA HIS A 7 15.01 -4.84 6.30
C HIS A 7 15.34 -6.03 7.20
N GLY A 8 16.31 -6.89 6.88
CA GLY A 8 16.63 -8.07 7.68
C GLY A 8 15.67 -9.25 7.52
N THR A 9 16.00 -10.38 8.15
CA THR A 9 15.30 -11.66 7.96
C THR A 9 13.86 -11.69 8.47
N ASP A 10 13.59 -10.89 9.49
CA ASP A 10 12.28 -10.68 10.10
C ASP A 10 11.54 -9.45 9.54
N GLY A 11 12.13 -8.76 8.57
CA GLY A 11 11.60 -7.48 8.05
C GLY A 11 11.79 -6.28 8.98
N LEU A 12 12.45 -6.45 10.13
CA LEU A 12 12.69 -5.42 11.13
C LEU A 12 14.16 -5.35 11.59
N GLY A 13 15.08 -5.90 10.82
CA GLY A 13 16.53 -5.76 10.99
C GLY A 13 17.16 -6.82 11.89
N GLY A 14 16.46 -7.92 12.19
CA GLY A 14 16.92 -8.93 13.14
C GLY A 14 16.81 -8.45 14.59
N ILE A 15 15.86 -7.56 14.87
CA ILE A 15 15.57 -7.01 16.20
C ILE A 15 15.24 -8.09 17.22
N HIS A 16 14.57 -9.18 16.83
CA HIS A 16 14.21 -10.25 17.75
C HIS A 16 15.44 -10.89 18.40
N ALA A 17 16.56 -10.95 17.67
CA ALA A 17 17.83 -11.47 18.14
C ALA A 17 18.69 -10.41 18.83
N SER A 18 18.70 -9.17 18.32
CA SER A 18 19.56 -8.09 18.83
C SER A 18 18.98 -7.33 20.03
N HIS A 19 17.64 -7.25 20.13
CA HIS A 19 16.89 -6.54 21.16
C HIS A 19 15.75 -7.43 21.68
N PRO A 20 16.06 -8.59 22.27
CA PRO A 20 15.04 -9.56 22.71
C PRO A 20 14.09 -8.99 23.78
N HIS A 21 14.48 -7.92 24.48
CA HIS A 21 13.62 -7.21 25.43
C HIS A 21 12.49 -6.40 24.77
N LEU A 22 12.60 -6.10 23.47
CA LEU A 22 11.57 -5.44 22.68
C LEU A 22 10.65 -6.46 21.97
N THR A 23 11.00 -7.75 22.01
CA THR A 23 10.16 -8.82 21.49
C THR A 23 9.07 -9.14 22.51
N PRO A 24 7.78 -9.09 22.14
CA PRO A 24 6.71 -9.50 23.04
C PRO A 24 6.88 -10.98 23.40
N LYS A 25 6.54 -11.34 24.64
CA LYS A 25 6.48 -12.75 25.03
C LYS A 25 5.49 -13.47 24.12
N GLU A 26 5.75 -14.76 23.84
CA GLU A 26 4.90 -15.67 23.05
C GLU A 26 3.53 -15.95 23.69
N ALA A 27 3.08 -15.11 24.63
CA ALA A 27 1.78 -15.15 25.26
C ALA A 27 0.61 -14.99 24.26
N TRP A 28 0.87 -14.66 23.00
CA TRP A 28 -0.12 -14.59 21.92
C TRP A 28 -0.25 -15.90 21.12
N GLU A 29 0.66 -16.87 21.22
CA GLU A 29 0.64 -18.06 20.35
C GLU A 29 -0.65 -18.89 20.51
N HIS A 30 -1.10 -19.07 21.75
CA HIS A 30 -2.33 -19.80 22.08
C HIS A 30 -3.58 -19.20 21.41
N LEU A 31 -3.53 -17.92 21.04
CA LEU A 31 -4.62 -17.24 20.33
C LEU A 31 -4.84 -17.77 18.92
N PHE A 32 -3.83 -18.42 18.34
CA PHE A 32 -3.86 -18.97 17.00
C PHE A 32 -3.82 -20.50 16.99
N ASP A 33 -4.03 -21.14 18.15
CA ASP A 33 -4.16 -22.59 18.25
C ASP A 33 -5.32 -23.07 17.35
N PRO A 34 -5.05 -23.92 16.35
CA PRO A 34 -6.06 -24.41 15.41
C PRO A 34 -7.12 -25.31 16.08
N SER A 35 -6.85 -25.81 17.29
CA SER A 35 -7.80 -26.63 18.07
C SER A 35 -8.81 -25.80 18.87
N SER A 36 -8.57 -24.49 19.06
CA SER A 36 -9.51 -23.64 19.80
C SER A 36 -10.54 -23.01 18.88
N ASP A 37 -11.82 -23.34 19.11
CA ASP A 37 -12.94 -22.75 18.38
C ASP A 37 -13.32 -21.40 18.99
N SER A 38 -13.27 -20.33 18.18
CA SER A 38 -14.04 -19.10 18.36
C SER A 38 -13.66 -18.06 17.30
N ARG A 39 -14.67 -17.45 16.68
CA ARG A 39 -14.57 -16.28 15.79
C ARG A 39 -14.15 -14.99 16.53
N GLU A 40 -13.78 -15.12 17.80
CA GLU A 40 -13.40 -14.07 18.73
C GLU A 40 -12.21 -14.56 19.55
N ILE A 41 -11.08 -13.86 19.45
CA ILE A 41 -9.90 -14.16 20.24
C ILE A 41 -9.96 -13.29 21.50
N LYS A 42 -9.89 -13.92 22.68
CA LYS A 42 -9.72 -13.15 23.93
C LYS A 42 -8.33 -12.51 23.93
N PRO A 43 -8.19 -11.20 24.18
CA PRO A 43 -6.88 -10.55 24.22
C PRO A 43 -5.95 -11.22 25.23
N VAL A 44 -4.64 -11.21 24.94
CA VAL A 44 -3.63 -11.60 25.92
C VAL A 44 -3.77 -10.65 27.13
N PRO A 45 -3.83 -11.14 28.38
CA PRO A 45 -3.90 -10.30 29.58
C PRO A 45 -2.63 -9.47 29.85
N GLU A 46 -1.66 -9.47 28.93
CA GLU A 46 -0.41 -8.71 29.07
C GLU A 46 -0.65 -7.27 28.63
N GLY A 47 -0.71 -6.36 29.61
CA GLY A 47 -0.86 -4.92 29.39
C GLY A 47 -1.91 -4.29 30.30
N ASP A 48 -1.81 -2.98 30.49
CA ASP A 48 -2.85 -2.19 31.14
C ASP A 48 -4.17 -2.34 30.35
N PRO A 49 -5.30 -2.75 30.98
CA PRO A 49 -6.60 -2.83 30.33
C PRO A 49 -7.04 -1.54 29.63
N ALA A 50 -6.48 -0.39 29.98
CA ALA A 50 -6.72 0.91 29.36
C ALA A 50 -6.06 1.08 27.98
N HIS A 51 -5.09 0.23 27.60
CA HIS A 51 -4.29 0.36 26.37
C HIS A 51 -4.40 -0.87 25.47
N ARG A 52 -5.63 -1.31 25.16
CA ARG A 52 -5.91 -2.39 24.20
C ARG A 52 -5.77 -1.90 22.75
N SER A 53 -4.55 -1.66 22.29
CA SER A 53 -4.29 -1.21 20.92
C SER A 53 -4.21 -2.35 19.89
N PHE A 54 -4.28 -3.62 20.34
CA PHE A 54 -4.22 -4.80 19.48
C PHE A 54 -5.36 -5.76 19.83
N ILE A 55 -6.25 -6.01 18.85
CA ILE A 55 -7.33 -6.99 18.96
C ILE A 55 -7.06 -8.08 17.91
N PRO A 56 -6.56 -9.25 18.32
CA PRO A 56 -6.31 -10.35 17.41
C PRO A 56 -7.63 -10.91 16.83
N SER A 57 -7.60 -11.38 15.58
CA SER A 57 -8.74 -12.07 14.93
C SER A 57 -8.28 -13.36 14.27
N LYS A 58 -9.08 -14.43 14.39
CA LYS A 58 -8.90 -15.69 13.63
C LYS A 58 -9.54 -15.62 12.24
N ARG A 59 -10.34 -14.58 11.96
CA ARG A 59 -10.99 -14.45 10.67
C ARG A 59 -9.93 -14.16 9.62
N PRO A 60 -10.00 -14.80 8.44
CA PRO A 60 -9.18 -14.41 7.31
C PRO A 60 -9.30 -12.89 7.07
N ALA A 61 -8.18 -12.22 6.78
CA ALA A 61 -8.14 -10.76 6.68
C ALA A 61 -9.19 -10.18 5.70
N HIS A 62 -9.46 -10.87 4.59
CA HIS A 62 -10.48 -10.45 3.63
C HIS A 62 -11.91 -10.49 4.19
N GLU A 63 -12.23 -11.44 5.06
CA GLU A 63 -13.52 -11.48 5.77
C GLU A 63 -13.59 -10.41 6.86
N GLU A 64 -12.47 -10.14 7.54
CA GLU A 64 -12.35 -9.09 8.54
C GLU A 64 -12.56 -7.70 7.91
N ILE A 65 -12.01 -7.45 6.72
CA ILE A 65 -12.27 -6.25 5.92
C ILE A 65 -13.77 -6.10 5.67
N LEU A 66 -14.43 -7.15 5.16
CA LEU A 66 -15.87 -7.11 4.89
C LEU A 66 -16.70 -6.90 6.16
N ARG A 67 -16.31 -7.49 7.28
CA ARG A 67 -16.95 -7.25 8.58
C ARG A 67 -16.88 -5.78 8.96
N VAL A 68 -15.69 -5.20 8.98
CA VAL A 68 -15.48 -3.78 9.33
C VAL A 68 -16.33 -2.89 8.42
N LEU A 69 -16.37 -3.17 7.11
CA LEU A 69 -17.17 -2.40 6.16
C LEU A 69 -18.69 -2.55 6.37
N ARG A 70 -19.18 -3.69 6.87
CA ARG A 70 -20.61 -3.87 7.22
C ARG A 70 -20.98 -3.18 8.52
N GLU A 71 -20.09 -3.22 9.50
CA GLU A 71 -20.32 -2.69 10.85
C GLU A 71 -20.17 -1.16 10.94
N ASN A 72 -19.59 -0.52 9.92
CA ASN A 72 -19.45 0.93 9.83
C ASN A 72 -20.35 1.51 8.74
N ASP A 73 -20.70 2.79 8.87
CA ASP A 73 -21.46 3.52 7.87
C ASP A 73 -20.70 3.55 6.54
N ALA A 74 -21.43 3.46 5.42
CA ALA A 74 -20.83 3.57 4.10
C ALA A 74 -20.06 4.90 3.97
N ASP A 75 -18.96 4.88 3.22
CA ASP A 75 -18.11 6.05 2.95
C ASP A 75 -17.40 6.64 4.18
N THR A 76 -17.28 5.89 5.28
CA THR A 76 -16.53 6.31 6.49
C THR A 76 -15.19 5.62 6.69
N VAL A 77 -15.01 4.42 6.11
CA VAL A 77 -13.78 3.64 6.26
C VAL A 77 -12.88 3.86 5.06
N THR A 78 -11.61 4.23 5.30
CA THR A 78 -10.55 4.26 4.29
C THR A 78 -9.66 3.04 4.46
N LEU A 79 -9.41 2.30 3.38
CA LEU A 79 -8.44 1.20 3.38
C LEU A 79 -7.09 1.70 2.88
N VAL A 80 -6.05 1.61 3.71
CA VAL A 80 -4.67 1.94 3.32
C VAL A 80 -3.92 0.64 3.06
N ALA A 81 -3.71 0.33 1.78
CA ALA A 81 -3.03 -0.88 1.34
C ALA A 81 -1.56 -0.58 1.03
N VAL A 82 -0.69 -0.98 1.94
CA VAL A 82 0.78 -0.82 1.86
C VAL A 82 1.51 -2.13 1.55
N GLY A 83 0.76 -3.16 1.16
CA GLY A 83 1.27 -4.46 0.73
C GLY A 83 0.57 -4.95 -0.53
N PRO A 84 0.86 -6.18 -0.99
CA PRO A 84 0.17 -6.78 -2.13
C PRO A 84 -1.35 -6.82 -1.93
N LEU A 85 -2.10 -6.55 -2.99
CA LEU A 85 -3.56 -6.33 -2.91
C LEU A 85 -4.39 -7.62 -2.76
N THR A 86 -3.76 -8.77 -2.47
CA THR A 86 -4.41 -10.09 -2.40
C THR A 86 -5.63 -10.09 -1.48
N ASN A 87 -5.51 -9.55 -0.27
CA ASN A 87 -6.64 -9.51 0.67
C ASN A 87 -7.81 -8.66 0.17
N LEU A 88 -7.55 -7.57 -0.57
CA LEU A 88 -8.60 -6.73 -1.14
C LEU A 88 -9.24 -7.40 -2.36
N ALA A 89 -8.46 -8.10 -3.17
CA ALA A 89 -8.97 -8.90 -4.27
C ALA A 89 -9.87 -10.05 -3.78
N LEU A 90 -9.50 -10.72 -2.69
CA LEU A 90 -10.33 -11.74 -2.05
C LEU A 90 -11.61 -11.14 -1.46
N ALA A 91 -11.51 -10.02 -0.74
CA ALA A 91 -12.66 -9.36 -0.11
C ALA A 91 -13.67 -8.91 -1.17
N SER A 92 -13.19 -8.20 -2.20
CA SER A 92 -14.05 -7.73 -3.28
C SER A 92 -14.62 -8.85 -4.13
N ALA A 93 -13.92 -9.99 -4.29
CA ALA A 93 -14.48 -11.15 -4.99
C ALA A 93 -15.57 -11.86 -4.18
N ALA A 94 -15.41 -11.92 -2.86
CA ALA A 94 -16.36 -12.58 -1.97
C ALA A 94 -17.66 -11.78 -1.82
N ASP A 95 -17.59 -10.46 -1.69
CA ASP A 95 -18.76 -9.59 -1.55
C ASP A 95 -18.46 -8.19 -2.12
N PRO A 96 -18.62 -7.99 -3.45
CA PRO A 96 -18.29 -6.75 -4.14
C PRO A 96 -19.05 -5.53 -3.59
N GLU A 97 -20.33 -5.70 -3.26
CA GLU A 97 -21.19 -4.61 -2.78
C GLU A 97 -20.79 -4.14 -1.38
N THR A 98 -20.51 -5.09 -0.47
CA THR A 98 -19.97 -4.73 0.84
C THR A 98 -18.59 -4.07 0.70
N PHE A 99 -17.72 -4.61 -0.16
CA PHE A 99 -16.39 -4.03 -0.37
C PHE A 99 -16.47 -2.57 -0.86
N LEU A 100 -17.42 -2.28 -1.75
CA LEU A 100 -17.65 -0.94 -2.28
C LEU A 100 -18.17 0.04 -1.22
N ARG A 101 -18.61 -0.38 -0.03
CA ARG A 101 -18.97 0.56 1.05
C ARG A 101 -17.78 1.41 1.54
N VAL A 102 -16.54 1.04 1.20
CA VAL A 102 -15.34 1.83 1.49
C VAL A 102 -15.45 3.26 0.94
N LYS A 103 -14.91 4.23 1.69
CA LYS A 103 -14.77 5.63 1.25
C LYS A 103 -13.82 5.72 0.06
N GLU A 104 -12.62 5.17 0.25
CA GLU A 104 -11.59 5.06 -0.76
C GLU A 104 -10.56 3.98 -0.37
N VAL A 105 -9.84 3.50 -1.38
CA VAL A 105 -8.66 2.66 -1.20
C VAL A 105 -7.43 3.46 -1.59
N VAL A 106 -6.53 3.63 -0.63
CA VAL A 106 -5.20 4.24 -0.80
C VAL A 106 -4.20 3.12 -1.02
N VAL A 107 -3.57 3.07 -2.19
CA VAL A 107 -2.64 2.01 -2.57
C VAL A 107 -1.22 2.55 -2.63
N MET A 108 -0.31 2.05 -1.79
CA MET A 108 1.12 2.14 -2.07
C MET A 108 1.45 1.08 -3.12
N GLY A 109 1.70 1.51 -4.34
CA GLY A 109 2.08 0.56 -5.38
C GLY A 109 2.10 1.15 -6.78
N GLY A 110 2.88 0.48 -7.63
CA GLY A 110 3.03 0.83 -9.04
C GLY A 110 4.20 1.77 -9.31
N ALA A 111 4.66 1.74 -10.56
CA ALA A 111 5.65 2.66 -11.10
C ALA A 111 5.17 3.05 -12.50
N ILE A 112 4.85 4.34 -12.70
CA ILE A 112 4.22 4.82 -13.95
C ILE A 112 5.26 5.53 -14.81
N ASN A 113 5.89 6.57 -14.28
CA ASN A 113 6.94 7.36 -14.95
C ASN A 113 8.32 7.15 -14.30
N LYS A 114 8.46 6.12 -13.48
CA LYS A 114 9.72 5.71 -12.83
C LYS A 114 10.03 4.26 -13.18
N PRO A 115 11.32 3.84 -13.11
CA PRO A 115 11.66 2.42 -13.10
C PRO A 115 10.98 1.70 -11.93
N GLY A 116 10.77 0.40 -12.09
CA GLY A 116 10.37 -0.46 -10.98
C GLY A 116 11.48 -0.63 -9.94
N ASN A 117 11.13 -1.14 -8.76
CA ASN A 117 12.07 -1.40 -7.65
C ASN A 117 12.29 -2.90 -7.40
N VAL A 118 11.44 -3.80 -7.92
CA VAL A 118 11.64 -5.27 -7.84
C VAL A 118 12.01 -5.87 -9.19
N THR A 119 11.55 -5.28 -10.29
CA THR A 119 12.08 -5.53 -11.63
C THR A 119 12.32 -4.18 -12.30
N PRO A 120 12.99 -4.11 -13.46
CA PRO A 120 13.13 -2.84 -14.17
C PRO A 120 11.80 -2.13 -14.48
N ALA A 121 10.69 -2.88 -14.56
CA ALA A 121 9.38 -2.39 -14.98
C ALA A 121 8.32 -2.35 -13.85
N ALA A 122 8.48 -3.13 -12.78
CA ALA A 122 7.44 -3.32 -11.79
C ALA A 122 7.88 -2.88 -10.38
N GLU A 123 6.93 -2.28 -9.67
CA GLU A 123 7.00 -2.03 -8.25
C GLU A 123 6.64 -3.30 -7.46
N PHE A 124 7.23 -3.48 -6.28
CA PHE A 124 7.14 -4.67 -5.44
C PHE A 124 5.72 -5.17 -5.16
N ASN A 125 4.84 -4.36 -4.58
CA ASN A 125 3.48 -4.75 -4.20
C ASN A 125 2.66 -5.16 -5.42
N THR A 126 2.81 -4.42 -6.52
CA THR A 126 2.13 -4.71 -7.79
C THR A 126 2.66 -5.97 -8.45
N TYR A 127 3.97 -6.22 -8.38
CA TYR A 127 4.59 -7.43 -8.92
C TYR A 127 4.19 -8.69 -8.12
N ALA A 128 4.22 -8.57 -6.79
CA ALA A 128 3.96 -9.66 -5.86
C ALA A 128 2.59 -10.30 -6.11
N ASP A 129 1.56 -9.49 -6.38
CA ASP A 129 0.27 -9.98 -6.84
C ASP A 129 -0.37 -9.09 -7.92
N ALA A 130 0.18 -9.17 -9.13
CA ALA A 130 -0.28 -8.41 -10.28
C ALA A 130 -1.75 -8.69 -10.65
N VAL A 131 -2.22 -9.92 -10.41
CA VAL A 131 -3.61 -10.31 -10.69
C VAL A 131 -4.55 -9.64 -9.70
N ALA A 132 -4.22 -9.66 -8.41
CA ALA A 132 -4.99 -8.94 -7.40
C ALA A 132 -5.03 -7.43 -7.68
N ALA A 133 -3.89 -6.83 -8.05
CA ALA A 133 -3.82 -5.41 -8.38
C ALA A 133 -4.70 -5.05 -9.58
N ALA A 134 -4.59 -5.79 -10.70
CA ALA A 134 -5.43 -5.61 -11.88
C ALA A 134 -6.92 -5.70 -11.52
N ARG A 135 -7.28 -6.68 -10.69
CA ARG A 135 -8.64 -6.96 -10.28
C ARG A 135 -9.24 -5.85 -9.41
N VAL A 136 -8.51 -5.37 -8.40
CA VAL A 136 -8.97 -4.26 -7.56
C VAL A 136 -9.09 -2.96 -8.38
N TYR A 137 -8.15 -2.71 -9.29
CA TYR A 137 -8.19 -1.54 -10.17
C TYR A 137 -9.40 -1.59 -11.11
N ALA A 138 -9.82 -2.77 -11.56
CA ALA A 138 -11.00 -2.94 -12.41
C ALA A 138 -12.29 -2.42 -11.76
N LEU A 139 -12.42 -2.44 -10.43
CA LEU A 139 -13.60 -1.88 -9.72
C LEU A 139 -13.73 -0.36 -9.86
N THR A 140 -12.66 0.33 -10.29
CA THR A 140 -12.73 1.76 -10.61
C THR A 140 -13.37 2.01 -11.97
N SER A 141 -13.55 0.98 -12.80
CA SER A 141 -14.15 1.10 -14.13
C SER A 141 -15.68 1.15 -14.07
N PRO A 142 -16.36 1.90 -14.97
CA PRO A 142 -17.80 1.75 -15.19
C PRO A 142 -18.18 0.34 -15.67
N SER A 143 -17.22 -0.40 -16.24
CA SER A 143 -17.39 -1.80 -16.65
C SER A 143 -16.15 -2.61 -16.23
N PRO A 144 -16.12 -3.15 -14.99
CA PRO A 144 -14.93 -3.86 -14.47
C PRO A 144 -14.43 -4.99 -15.37
N ARG A 145 -15.35 -5.71 -16.04
CA ARG A 145 -15.01 -6.76 -17.02
C ARG A 145 -14.10 -6.29 -18.16
N SER A 146 -14.06 -4.98 -18.45
CA SER A 146 -13.23 -4.42 -19.53
C SER A 146 -11.73 -4.42 -19.22
N THR A 147 -11.37 -4.54 -17.94
CA THR A 147 -9.97 -4.49 -17.48
C THR A 147 -9.61 -5.63 -16.53
N LEU A 148 -10.54 -6.55 -16.23
CA LEU A 148 -10.24 -7.76 -15.50
C LEU A 148 -9.17 -8.60 -16.22
N PRO A 149 -8.16 -9.11 -15.49
CA PRO A 149 -7.14 -9.94 -16.10
C PRO A 149 -7.73 -11.28 -16.56
N PRO A 150 -7.20 -11.88 -17.64
CA PRO A 150 -7.67 -13.18 -18.13
C PRO A 150 -7.36 -14.29 -17.10
N ALA A 151 -8.29 -15.23 -16.95
CA ALA A 151 -8.15 -16.45 -16.15
C ALA A 151 -7.74 -16.23 -14.67
N THR A 152 -8.69 -15.76 -13.85
CA THR A 152 -8.53 -15.73 -12.39
C THR A 152 -9.18 -16.94 -11.72
N SER A 153 -8.62 -17.40 -10.61
CA SER A 153 -9.27 -18.39 -9.72
C SER A 153 -10.50 -17.84 -8.98
N LEU A 154 -10.67 -16.51 -8.99
CA LEU A 154 -11.77 -15.79 -8.37
C LEU A 154 -12.92 -15.56 -9.37
N PRO A 155 -14.19 -15.53 -8.92
CA PRO A 155 -15.36 -15.29 -9.77
C PRO A 155 -15.29 -13.93 -10.48
N GLU A 156 -16.03 -13.73 -11.57
CA GLU A 156 -16.16 -12.40 -12.17
C GLU A 156 -16.99 -11.45 -11.29
N TYR A 157 -16.82 -10.15 -11.48
CA TYR A 157 -17.70 -9.17 -10.84
C TYR A 157 -19.08 -9.15 -11.51
N PRO A 158 -20.16 -8.88 -10.76
CA PRO A 158 -21.48 -8.65 -11.32
C PRO A 158 -21.47 -7.59 -12.45
N PRO A 159 -22.35 -7.69 -13.45
CA PRO A 159 -22.39 -6.76 -14.59
C PRO A 159 -22.78 -5.33 -14.18
N SER A 160 -23.43 -5.17 -13.02
CA SER A 160 -23.80 -3.89 -12.43
C SER A 160 -23.38 -3.90 -10.97
N LEU A 161 -22.77 -2.80 -10.52
CA LEU A 161 -22.40 -2.55 -9.14
C LEU A 161 -23.03 -1.24 -8.67
N SER A 162 -23.27 -1.08 -7.38
CA SER A 162 -23.90 0.14 -6.83
C SER A 162 -23.11 1.42 -7.08
N LYS A 163 -21.77 1.33 -7.09
CA LYS A 163 -20.86 2.43 -7.45
C LYS A 163 -19.50 1.93 -7.91
N GLN A 164 -18.69 2.84 -8.46
CA GLN A 164 -17.28 2.59 -8.75
C GLN A 164 -16.44 2.76 -7.48
N LEU A 165 -15.33 2.04 -7.40
CA LEU A 165 -14.34 2.22 -6.34
C LEU A 165 -13.59 3.55 -6.53
N THR A 166 -13.51 4.36 -5.49
CA THR A 166 -12.53 5.45 -5.40
C THR A 166 -11.18 4.86 -5.01
N LEU A 167 -10.25 4.79 -5.96
CA LEU A 167 -8.89 4.30 -5.72
C LEU A 167 -7.87 5.40 -5.98
N ARG A 168 -7.06 5.69 -4.96
CA ARG A 168 -5.90 6.58 -5.06
C ARG A 168 -4.63 5.78 -4.99
N THR A 169 -3.82 5.86 -6.03
CA THR A 169 -2.53 5.19 -6.06
C THR A 169 -1.39 6.16 -5.76
N PHE A 170 -0.48 5.72 -4.91
CA PHE A 170 0.76 6.35 -4.51
C PHE A 170 1.92 5.52 -5.08
N PRO A 171 2.23 5.70 -6.37
CA PRO A 171 3.29 4.96 -7.03
C PRO A 171 4.68 5.44 -6.60
N LEU A 172 5.72 4.78 -7.10
CA LEU A 172 7.11 5.24 -6.97
C LEU A 172 7.31 6.68 -7.47
N ASP A 173 6.49 7.17 -8.41
CA ASP A 173 6.52 8.54 -8.90
C ASP A 173 6.42 9.61 -7.80
N ILE A 174 5.59 9.38 -6.79
CA ILE A 174 5.43 10.30 -5.65
C ILE A 174 6.24 9.83 -4.44
N THR A 175 6.25 8.52 -4.16
CA THR A 175 6.86 8.02 -2.92
C THR A 175 8.39 8.10 -2.89
N LEU A 176 9.07 8.06 -4.05
CA LEU A 176 10.52 8.27 -4.12
C LEU A 176 10.94 9.72 -3.80
N ARG A 177 9.99 10.67 -3.78
CA ARG A 177 10.26 12.08 -3.45
C ARG A 177 10.09 12.39 -1.97
N HIS A 178 9.72 11.39 -1.18
CA HIS A 178 9.47 11.52 0.25
C HIS A 178 10.47 10.66 0.99
N GLY A 179 11.52 11.29 1.50
CA GLY A 179 12.65 10.61 2.12
C GLY A 179 12.88 11.03 3.56
N VAL A 180 13.73 10.26 4.24
CA VAL A 180 14.40 10.68 5.46
C VAL A 180 15.86 10.30 5.36
N THR A 181 16.73 11.29 5.50
CA THR A 181 18.17 11.04 5.54
C THR A 181 18.59 10.47 6.89
N GLN A 182 19.66 9.68 6.91
CA GLN A 182 20.25 9.19 8.15
C GLN A 182 20.69 10.35 9.05
N GLY A 183 21.15 11.46 8.46
CA GLY A 183 21.50 12.68 9.19
C GLY A 183 20.30 13.29 9.92
N GLN A 184 19.17 13.51 9.22
CA GLN A 184 17.92 14.00 9.81
C GLN A 184 17.40 13.06 10.89
N PHE A 185 17.38 11.75 10.61
CA PHE A 185 16.98 10.73 11.57
C PHE A 185 17.82 10.79 12.84
N ARG A 186 19.16 10.80 12.69
CA ARG A 186 20.10 10.86 13.82
C ARG A 186 19.89 12.13 14.65
N GLN A 187 19.75 13.28 14.00
CA GLN A 187 19.58 14.57 14.67
C GLN A 187 18.33 14.58 15.58
N ILE A 188 17.23 13.97 15.14
CA ILE A 188 15.99 13.93 15.92
C ILE A 188 16.03 12.80 16.98
N ILE A 189 16.56 11.63 16.64
CA ILE A 189 16.50 10.45 17.50
C ILE A 189 17.49 10.51 18.68
N THR A 190 18.68 11.10 18.51
CA THR A 190 19.73 11.13 19.53
C THR A 190 19.28 11.74 20.86
N PRO A 191 18.70 12.95 20.93
CA PRO A 191 18.25 13.51 22.21
C PRO A 191 17.13 12.67 22.86
N LEU A 192 16.30 11.99 22.06
CA LEU A 192 15.23 11.12 22.56
C LEU A 192 15.79 9.84 23.18
N LEU A 193 16.84 9.26 22.58
CA LEU A 193 17.58 8.14 23.16
C LEU A 193 18.25 8.53 24.48
N GLU A 194 18.87 9.72 24.54
CA GLU A 194 19.48 10.25 25.77
C GLU A 194 18.44 10.48 26.88
N SER A 195 17.19 10.80 26.52
CA SER A 195 16.07 10.91 27.44
C SER A 195 15.44 9.57 27.84
N GLY A 196 15.88 8.45 27.26
CA GLY A 196 15.36 7.11 27.54
C GLY A 196 14.02 6.79 26.88
N SER A 197 13.70 7.40 25.73
CA SER A 197 12.46 7.14 25.00
C SER A 197 12.40 5.70 24.45
N PRO A 198 11.45 4.85 24.89
CA PRO A 198 11.36 3.46 24.41
C PRO A 198 11.01 3.37 22.92
N LEU A 199 10.19 4.29 22.41
CA LEU A 199 9.87 4.35 20.99
C LEU A 199 11.12 4.72 20.17
N ALA A 200 11.96 5.63 20.69
CA ALA A 200 13.18 6.02 19.99
C ALA A 200 14.18 4.87 19.94
N GLU A 201 14.32 4.12 21.04
CA GLU A 201 15.16 2.91 21.09
C GLU A 201 14.70 1.89 20.05
N TRP A 202 13.39 1.60 20.01
CA TRP A 202 12.82 0.66 19.06
C TRP A 202 13.01 1.08 17.60
N VAL A 203 12.65 2.33 17.27
CA VAL A 203 12.76 2.84 15.90
C VAL A 203 14.22 2.90 15.46
N SER A 204 15.13 3.33 16.34
CA SER A 204 16.56 3.33 16.08
C SER A 204 17.09 1.92 15.77
N ALA A 205 16.61 0.89 16.47
CA ALA A 205 17.07 -0.48 16.28
C ALA A 205 16.82 -1.01 14.86
N PHE A 206 15.58 -0.92 14.35
CA PHE A 206 15.27 -1.43 13.01
C PHE A 206 15.77 -0.50 11.88
N MET A 207 15.79 0.82 12.12
CA MET A 207 16.28 1.79 11.13
C MET A 207 17.79 1.67 10.92
N ALA A 208 18.56 1.35 11.97
CA ALA A 208 20.01 1.18 11.85
C ALA A 208 20.40 0.06 10.86
N HIS A 209 19.64 -1.04 10.81
CA HIS A 209 19.84 -2.06 9.79
C HIS A 209 19.55 -1.53 8.39
N THR A 210 18.41 -0.84 8.25
CA THR A 210 17.95 -0.30 6.97
C THR A 210 18.96 0.66 6.36
N PHE A 211 19.50 1.61 7.14
CA PHE A 211 20.55 2.53 6.63
C PHE A 211 21.82 1.79 6.22
N ARG A 212 22.30 0.81 7.00
CA ARG A 212 23.47 0.00 6.59
C ARG A 212 23.23 -0.76 5.29
N THR A 213 22.01 -1.26 5.08
CA THR A 213 21.63 -1.93 3.84
C THR A 213 21.60 -0.97 2.67
N LEU A 214 21.05 0.25 2.85
CA LEU A 214 21.06 1.31 1.84
C LEU A 214 22.48 1.64 1.41
N GLU A 215 23.38 1.89 2.36
CA GLU A 215 24.79 2.20 2.09
C GLU A 215 25.50 1.10 1.31
N ARG A 216 25.18 -0.17 1.60
CA ARG A 216 25.76 -1.33 0.92
C ARG A 216 25.26 -1.48 -0.52
N LEU A 217 23.98 -1.23 -0.76
CA LEU A 217 23.32 -1.55 -2.03
C LEU A 217 23.31 -0.38 -3.03
N HIS A 218 23.33 0.86 -2.55
CA HIS A 218 23.11 2.03 -3.39
C HIS A 218 24.30 2.99 -3.34
N PRO A 219 25.03 3.16 -4.46
CA PRO A 219 26.09 4.16 -4.55
C PRO A 219 25.55 5.56 -4.19
N GLY A 220 26.32 6.32 -3.41
CA GLY A 220 25.96 7.68 -3.01
C GLY A 220 25.14 7.79 -1.72
N HIS A 221 24.59 6.69 -1.21
CA HIS A 221 24.02 6.65 0.14
C HIS A 221 25.16 6.36 1.12
N VAL A 222 25.75 7.39 1.73
CA VAL A 222 26.87 7.23 2.67
C VAL A 222 26.69 8.17 3.86
N GLY A 223 26.72 7.61 5.06
CA GLY A 223 26.57 8.33 6.31
C GLY A 223 25.31 9.18 6.30
N ASP A 224 25.44 10.44 6.71
CA ASP A 224 24.30 11.35 6.86
C ASP A 224 23.52 11.60 5.56
N ALA A 225 24.12 11.37 4.39
CA ALA A 225 23.47 11.53 3.09
C ALA A 225 22.68 10.28 2.65
N ALA A 226 22.74 9.16 3.39
CA ALA A 226 21.93 7.99 3.09
C ALA A 226 20.44 8.31 3.25
N ASP A 227 19.74 8.40 2.13
CA ASP A 227 18.31 8.72 2.10
C ASP A 227 17.45 7.46 1.97
N LEU A 228 16.48 7.31 2.87
CA LEU A 228 15.49 6.24 2.83
C LEU A 228 14.17 6.80 2.30
N SER A 229 13.72 6.30 1.15
CA SER A 229 12.38 6.58 0.66
C SER A 229 11.31 5.97 1.57
N LEU A 230 10.37 6.80 2.02
CA LEU A 230 9.31 6.48 2.96
C LEU A 230 8.01 6.13 2.21
N HIS A 231 8.01 5.00 1.51
CA HIS A 231 6.90 4.57 0.66
C HIS A 231 5.56 4.48 1.40
N ASP A 232 5.48 3.61 2.40
CA ASP A 232 4.25 3.32 3.13
C ASP A 232 3.81 4.48 4.05
N PRO A 233 4.73 5.15 4.78
CA PRO A 233 4.37 6.27 5.64
C PRO A 233 3.66 7.41 4.90
N VAL A 234 3.98 7.69 3.64
CA VAL A 234 3.29 8.72 2.85
C VAL A 234 1.80 8.40 2.66
N CYS A 235 1.46 7.13 2.43
CA CYS A 235 0.07 6.71 2.27
C CYS A 235 -0.73 6.85 3.58
N VAL A 236 -0.11 6.50 4.71
CA VAL A 236 -0.71 6.69 6.04
C VAL A 236 -0.89 8.17 6.33
N TRP A 237 0.12 8.99 6.02
CA TRP A 237 0.05 10.43 6.20
C TRP A 237 -1.05 11.06 5.34
N TYR A 238 -1.21 10.64 4.08
CA TYR A 238 -2.35 11.05 3.25
C TYR A 238 -3.68 10.69 3.92
N ALA A 239 -3.85 9.45 4.39
CA ALA A 239 -5.10 9.04 5.04
C ALA A 239 -5.44 9.90 6.28
N MET A 240 -4.43 10.41 6.98
CA MET A 240 -4.59 11.32 8.13
C MET A 240 -4.81 12.78 7.74
N THR A 241 -4.42 13.19 6.53
CA THR A 241 -4.38 14.59 6.08
C THR A 241 -5.03 14.80 4.72
N ALA A 242 -5.97 13.92 4.33
CA ALA A 242 -6.56 13.91 2.99
C ALA A 242 -7.31 15.22 2.64
N GLU A 243 -7.68 16.01 3.65
CA GLU A 243 -8.32 17.32 3.50
C GLU A 243 -7.33 18.47 3.22
N ASP A 244 -6.01 18.21 3.31
CA ASP A 244 -5.00 19.21 3.00
C ASP A 244 -4.94 19.47 1.48
N ASP A 245 -5.14 20.72 1.09
CA ASP A 245 -5.15 21.15 -0.31
C ASP A 245 -3.79 20.96 -1.02
N GLY A 246 -2.70 20.72 -0.28
CA GLY A 246 -1.40 20.38 -0.86
C GLY A 246 -1.36 19.01 -1.55
N TRP A 247 -2.31 18.12 -1.26
CA TRP A 247 -2.43 16.85 -1.98
C TRP A 247 -2.99 17.07 -3.39
N LYS A 248 -2.17 16.78 -4.40
CA LYS A 248 -2.55 16.95 -5.80
C LYS A 248 -2.52 15.61 -6.54
N PRO A 249 -3.65 15.19 -7.14
CA PRO A 249 -3.59 14.14 -8.14
C PRO A 249 -2.88 14.66 -9.39
N SER A 250 -2.39 13.75 -10.22
CA SER A 250 -1.82 14.08 -11.52
C SER A 250 -2.81 14.88 -12.38
N ALA A 251 -2.29 15.73 -13.26
CA ALA A 251 -3.13 16.51 -14.20
C ALA A 251 -3.97 15.62 -15.15
N THR A 252 -3.61 14.36 -15.31
CA THR A 252 -4.31 13.38 -16.14
C THR A 252 -5.32 12.53 -15.35
N SER A 253 -5.38 12.66 -14.02
CA SER A 253 -6.31 11.90 -13.19
C SER A 253 -7.77 12.33 -13.37
N PRO A 254 -8.74 11.38 -13.27
CA PRO A 254 -8.52 9.93 -13.17
C PRO A 254 -7.99 9.32 -14.48
N GLU A 255 -7.06 8.37 -14.35
CA GLU A 255 -6.32 7.73 -15.45
C GLU A 255 -6.76 6.28 -15.67
N ASP A 256 -6.74 5.81 -16.93
CA ASP A 256 -6.85 4.38 -17.26
C ASP A 256 -5.48 3.71 -17.03
N ILE A 257 -5.20 3.35 -15.77
CA ILE A 257 -4.02 2.60 -15.38
C ILE A 257 -4.37 1.12 -15.31
N ARG A 258 -3.72 0.29 -16.12
CA ARG A 258 -3.92 -1.17 -16.13
C ARG A 258 -2.67 -1.88 -15.66
N ILE A 259 -2.81 -3.09 -15.15
CA ILE A 259 -1.67 -3.89 -14.65
C ILE A 259 -1.42 -5.04 -15.62
N GLU A 260 -0.19 -5.14 -16.13
CA GLU A 260 0.25 -6.32 -16.90
C GLU A 260 0.44 -7.51 -15.95
N THR A 261 -0.19 -8.65 -16.23
CA THR A 261 -0.25 -9.77 -15.28
C THR A 261 0.57 -11.00 -15.68
N THR A 262 1.01 -11.08 -16.94
CA THR A 262 1.55 -12.31 -17.54
C THR A 262 2.90 -12.17 -18.23
N GLY A 263 3.27 -10.95 -18.67
CA GLY A 263 4.51 -10.75 -19.41
C GLY A 263 5.75 -11.18 -18.64
N GLN A 264 6.64 -11.94 -19.28
CA GLN A 264 7.86 -12.49 -18.66
C GLN A 264 8.72 -11.41 -17.98
N TRP A 265 8.79 -10.22 -18.58
CA TRP A 265 9.62 -9.11 -18.11
C TRP A 265 8.81 -7.91 -17.60
N THR A 266 7.49 -7.93 -17.80
CA THR A 266 6.59 -6.79 -17.58
C THR A 266 5.45 -7.10 -16.62
N ARG A 267 5.37 -8.31 -16.06
CA ARG A 267 4.43 -8.62 -14.98
C ARG A 267 4.57 -7.59 -13.86
N GLY A 268 3.45 -7.00 -13.43
CA GLY A 268 3.37 -5.95 -12.42
C GLY A 268 3.60 -4.53 -12.97
N LEU A 269 3.86 -4.36 -14.27
CA LEU A 269 3.97 -3.05 -14.91
C LEU A 269 2.61 -2.34 -14.91
N CYS A 270 2.61 -1.06 -14.53
CA CYS A 270 1.48 -0.16 -14.73
C CYS A 270 1.49 0.39 -16.17
N VAL A 271 0.52 -0.05 -16.97
CA VAL A 271 0.35 0.32 -18.38
C VAL A 271 -0.61 1.51 -18.47
N VAL A 272 -0.16 2.57 -19.14
CA VAL A 272 -0.94 3.78 -19.44
C VAL A 272 -0.78 4.10 -20.92
N ASP A 273 -1.88 4.39 -21.60
CA ASP A 273 -1.83 4.85 -22.99
C ASP A 273 -1.39 6.33 -23.04
N ARG A 274 -0.17 6.57 -23.54
CA ARG A 274 0.40 7.91 -23.72
C ARG A 274 0.36 8.40 -25.16
N ARG A 275 -0.28 7.66 -26.07
CA ARG A 275 -0.38 8.07 -27.47
C ARG A 275 -1.27 9.32 -27.55
N ASN A 276 -0.92 10.27 -28.41
CA ASN A 276 -1.72 11.47 -28.64
C ASN A 276 -2.96 11.15 -29.49
N ARG A 277 -3.97 10.54 -28.87
CA ARG A 277 -5.22 10.09 -29.50
C ARG A 277 -6.43 10.69 -28.79
N HIS A 278 -7.51 10.87 -29.55
CA HIS A 278 -8.79 11.34 -29.00
C HIS A 278 -9.47 10.26 -28.14
N ARG A 279 -10.27 10.71 -27.17
CA ARG A 279 -11.14 9.82 -26.39
C ARG A 279 -12.25 9.24 -27.26
N ILE A 280 -12.71 8.03 -26.90
CA ILE A 280 -13.76 7.32 -27.62
C ILE A 280 -15.09 7.57 -26.91
N GLU A 281 -16.00 8.29 -27.58
CA GLU A 281 -17.28 8.77 -27.02
C GLU A 281 -18.52 7.90 -27.35
N ALA A 282 -18.48 7.09 -28.42
CA ALA A 282 -19.68 6.48 -29.02
C ALA A 282 -19.90 4.97 -28.71
N ASP A 283 -21.14 4.50 -28.95
CA ASP A 283 -21.61 3.10 -29.02
C ASP A 283 -21.05 2.32 -30.23
N GLU A 284 -20.14 2.93 -31.00
CA GLU A 284 -19.56 2.30 -32.17
C GLU A 284 -18.65 1.14 -31.75
N GLU A 285 -18.96 -0.07 -32.25
CA GLU A 285 -18.02 -1.17 -32.32
C GLU A 285 -16.79 -0.70 -33.12
N SER A 286 -15.83 -0.09 -32.43
CA SER A 286 -14.55 0.25 -33.04
C SER A 286 -13.87 -1.03 -33.48
N ALA A 287 -13.69 -1.17 -34.80
CA ALA A 287 -12.93 -2.21 -35.45
C ALA A 287 -11.42 -2.08 -35.11
N SER A 288 -11.06 -2.54 -33.90
CA SER A 288 -9.71 -2.79 -33.34
C SER A 288 -8.90 -1.61 -32.73
N ASP A 289 -8.77 -1.65 -31.39
CA ASP A 289 -7.50 -1.51 -30.64
C ASP A 289 -7.68 -2.29 -29.32
N HIS A 290 -7.32 -3.59 -29.34
CA HIS A 290 -7.60 -4.58 -28.30
C HIS A 290 -7.28 -4.08 -26.89
N GLY A 291 -8.32 -3.64 -26.19
CA GLY A 291 -8.24 -3.08 -24.85
C GLY A 291 -9.30 -2.00 -24.56
N LEU A 292 -9.94 -1.40 -25.57
CA LEU A 292 -10.90 -0.29 -25.34
C LEU A 292 -10.26 0.90 -24.60
N TRP A 293 -8.98 1.18 -24.88
CA TRP A 293 -8.26 2.33 -24.34
C TRP A 293 -8.98 3.64 -24.68
N LEU A 294 -8.91 4.61 -23.78
CA LEU A 294 -9.52 5.94 -23.93
C LEU A 294 -11.06 5.95 -24.04
N SER A 295 -11.72 4.81 -23.79
CA SER A 295 -13.18 4.70 -23.72
C SER A 295 -13.73 5.38 -22.47
N LEU A 296 -14.83 6.12 -22.61
CA LEU A 296 -15.55 6.67 -21.45
C LEU A 296 -16.37 5.62 -20.69
N ARG A 297 -16.68 4.47 -21.32
CA ARG A 297 -17.49 3.38 -20.74
C ARG A 297 -16.66 2.16 -20.30
N ALA A 298 -15.38 2.13 -20.66
CA ALA A 298 -14.44 1.07 -20.33
C ALA A 298 -13.15 1.65 -19.73
N GLY A 299 -12.24 0.79 -19.28
CA GLY A 299 -10.98 1.21 -18.69
C GLY A 299 -11.13 1.66 -17.24
N ASN A 300 -10.00 1.77 -16.54
CA ASN A 300 -9.97 2.13 -15.12
C ASN A 300 -10.14 3.64 -14.91
N ARG A 301 -10.46 4.05 -13.68
CA ARG A 301 -10.56 5.45 -13.22
C ARG A 301 -9.73 5.61 -11.94
N VAL A 302 -8.42 5.49 -12.09
CA VAL A 302 -7.48 5.54 -10.97
C VAL A 302 -6.99 6.97 -10.75
N TRP A 303 -7.07 7.45 -9.52
CA TRP A 303 -6.50 8.73 -9.13
C TRP A 303 -5.03 8.55 -8.77
N ARG A 304 -4.12 8.92 -9.67
CA ARG A 304 -2.68 8.86 -9.40
C ARG A 304 -2.27 10.09 -8.63
N MET A 305 -1.75 9.92 -7.43
CA MET A 305 -1.26 11.04 -6.62
C MET A 305 0.13 11.47 -7.11
N ASP A 306 0.35 12.78 -7.19
CA ASP A 306 1.54 13.38 -7.82
C ASP A 306 2.10 14.60 -7.07
N GLY A 307 1.39 15.17 -6.11
CA GLY A 307 1.91 16.22 -5.23
C GLY A 307 1.42 16.05 -3.81
N SER A 308 2.23 16.52 -2.85
CA SER A 308 1.93 16.48 -1.42
C SER A 308 2.21 17.84 -0.74
N PRO A 309 1.64 18.07 0.45
CA PRO A 309 1.88 19.31 1.21
C PRO A 309 3.33 19.56 1.66
N VAL A 310 4.14 18.52 1.91
CA VAL A 310 5.48 18.64 2.54
C VAL A 310 6.53 17.72 1.91
N GLU A 311 6.52 17.59 0.58
CA GLU A 311 7.41 16.68 -0.16
C GLU A 311 8.89 16.77 0.28
N ASP A 312 9.47 17.97 0.27
CA ASP A 312 10.91 18.19 0.58
C ASP A 312 11.25 18.04 2.06
N THR A 313 10.26 18.11 2.96
CA THR A 313 10.47 18.09 4.42
C THR A 313 9.75 16.94 5.10
N PHE A 314 9.28 15.95 4.33
CA PHE A 314 8.39 14.90 4.85
C PHE A 314 9.03 14.09 5.99
N GLY A 315 10.31 13.71 5.85
CA GLY A 315 11.03 12.98 6.89
C GLY A 315 11.07 13.71 8.23
N GLU A 316 11.29 15.02 8.23
CA GLU A 316 11.28 15.85 9.45
C GLU A 316 9.87 15.94 10.05
N VAL A 317 8.86 16.20 9.21
CA VAL A 317 7.45 16.27 9.63
C VAL A 317 7.00 14.95 10.25
N LEU A 318 7.35 13.82 9.62
CA LEU A 318 7.04 12.49 10.12
C LEU A 318 7.70 12.24 11.47
N LEU A 319 9.01 12.49 11.58
CA LEU A 319 9.75 12.24 12.82
C LEU A 319 9.27 13.14 13.96
N GLN A 320 8.96 14.42 13.68
CA GLN A 320 8.35 15.30 14.69
C GLN A 320 7.01 14.71 15.15
N ARG A 321 6.09 14.38 14.23
CA ARG A 321 4.77 13.80 14.57
C ARG A 321 4.84 12.51 15.37
N LEU A 322 5.88 11.70 15.19
CA LEU A 322 6.06 10.44 15.91
C LEU A 322 6.57 10.63 17.35
N PHE A 323 7.35 11.69 17.59
CA PHE A 323 8.11 11.87 18.84
C PHE A 323 7.76 13.11 19.66
N THR A 324 6.90 14.01 19.14
CA THR A 324 6.37 15.19 19.84
C THR A 324 4.87 15.09 20.03
#